data_AF-A0A7V4JKX1-F1
#
_entry.id   AF-A0A7V4JKX1-F1
#
_cell.length_a   1.000
_cell.length_b   1.000
_cell.length_c   1.000
_cell.angle_alpha   90.00
_cell.angle_beta   90.00
_cell.angle_gamma   90.00
#
_symmetry.space_group_name_H-M   'P 1'
#
loop_
_entity.id
_entity.type
_entity.pdbx_description
1 polymer ?
#
loop_
_entity_poly.entity_id
_entity_poly.type
_entity_poly.pdbx_seq_one_letter_code
_entity_poly.pdbx_strand_id
1 'polypeptide(L)'
;MKKYILLVVLILPVVFSTGCKKWFNKSKQQEAYIKQLENKIRSDSAIFAEELQRVKEESQSIIDSLQSNCGKSQKSGNYAYYVITGAFMEPANADRYKAKMDAMGYTAEIIDGPFGYRMVSVGGSNNLNEAINTMNTIRNSVTENAWVYVKK
;
A
#
# COMPACT_ATOMS: atom_id res chain seq x y z
N MET A 1 79.95 -42.46 5.53
CA MET A 1 78.49 -42.17 5.64
C MET A 1 78.14 -40.82 6.29
N LYS A 2 78.99 -40.22 7.14
CA LYS A 2 78.70 -38.89 7.76
C LYS A 2 78.88 -37.67 6.84
N LYS A 3 79.62 -37.79 5.72
CA LYS A 3 79.85 -36.67 4.77
C LYS A 3 78.68 -36.36 3.84
N TYR A 4 77.78 -37.33 3.60
CA TYR A 4 76.60 -37.15 2.76
C TYR A 4 75.37 -36.65 3.54
N ILE A 5 75.34 -36.86 4.86
CA ILE A 5 74.26 -36.37 5.74
C ILE A 5 74.32 -34.83 5.89
N LEU A 6 75.51 -34.24 5.87
CA LEU A 6 75.69 -32.78 5.90
C LEU A 6 75.28 -32.07 4.59
N LEU A 7 75.32 -32.78 3.45
CA LEU A 7 74.94 -32.21 2.15
C LEU A 7 73.42 -32.22 1.91
N VAL A 8 72.68 -33.16 2.52
CA VAL A 8 71.21 -33.25 2.34
C VAL A 8 70.46 -32.25 3.23
N VAL A 9 71.01 -31.87 4.39
CA VAL A 9 70.37 -30.91 5.32
C VAL A 9 70.48 -29.45 4.84
N LEU A 10 71.47 -29.13 4.00
CA LEU A 10 71.73 -27.76 3.54
C LEU A 10 70.92 -27.35 2.29
N ILE A 11 70.27 -28.30 1.59
CA ILE A 11 69.54 -28.05 0.34
C ILE A 11 68.01 -28.02 0.56
N LEU A 12 67.53 -28.51 1.70
CA LEU A 12 66.09 -28.58 2.02
C LEU A 12 65.36 -27.25 2.36
N PRO A 13 66.01 -26.12 2.75
CA PRO A 13 65.24 -24.89 3.01
C PRO A 13 65.09 -23.97 1.78
N VAL A 14 65.76 -24.23 0.65
CA VAL A 14 65.79 -23.28 -0.49
C VAL A 14 64.53 -23.39 -1.37
N VAL A 15 63.78 -24.49 -1.31
CA VAL A 15 62.57 -24.68 -2.14
C VAL A 15 61.29 -24.11 -1.48
N PHE A 16 61.32 -23.75 -0.19
CA PHE A 16 60.14 -23.22 0.52
C PHE A 16 60.08 -21.69 0.64
N SER A 17 61.16 -20.96 0.36
CA SER A 17 61.22 -19.51 0.65
C SER A 17 60.69 -18.60 -0.48
N THR A 18 60.46 -19.12 -1.69
CA THR A 18 59.95 -18.33 -2.83
C THR A 18 58.43 -18.38 -3.01
N GLY A 19 57.73 -19.28 -2.32
CA GLY A 19 56.26 -19.44 -2.41
C GLY A 19 55.44 -18.39 -1.62
N CYS A 20 56.00 -17.78 -0.58
CA CYS A 20 55.24 -16.88 0.31
C CYS A 20 54.84 -15.56 -0.38
N LYS A 21 55.71 -14.93 -1.19
CA LYS A 21 55.41 -13.62 -1.82
C LYS A 21 54.22 -13.67 -2.79
N LYS A 22 54.02 -14.79 -3.52
CA LYS A 22 52.85 -14.95 -4.41
C LYS A 22 51.55 -15.18 -3.64
N TRP A 23 51.61 -15.83 -2.48
CA TRP A 23 50.44 -16.10 -1.65
C TRP A 23 49.92 -14.84 -0.93
N PHE A 24 50.83 -14.01 -0.40
CA PHE A 24 50.49 -12.72 0.23
C PHE A 24 49.97 -11.65 -0.75
N ASN A 25 50.42 -11.65 -2.02
CA ASN A 25 49.87 -10.71 -3.01
C ASN A 25 48.44 -11.11 -3.45
N LYS A 26 48.15 -12.41 -3.51
CA LYS A 26 46.81 -12.92 -3.82
C LYS A 26 45.80 -12.58 -2.72
N SER A 27 46.20 -12.64 -1.44
CA SER A 27 45.34 -12.27 -0.31
C SER A 27 44.98 -10.78 -0.32
N LYS A 28 45.95 -9.89 -0.58
CA LYS A 28 45.68 -8.45 -0.71
C LYS A 28 44.74 -8.10 -1.87
N GLN A 29 44.89 -8.78 -3.01
CA GLN A 29 44.01 -8.59 -4.15
C GLN A 29 42.58 -9.05 -3.85
N GLN A 30 42.45 -10.16 -3.11
CA GLN A 30 41.16 -10.69 -2.68
C GLN A 30 40.48 -9.78 -1.64
N GLU A 31 41.22 -9.25 -0.67
CA GLU A 31 40.71 -8.26 0.30
C GLU A 31 40.24 -6.96 -0.38
N ALA A 32 41.00 -6.46 -1.37
CA ALA A 32 40.60 -5.28 -2.13
C ALA A 32 39.30 -5.50 -2.91
N TYR A 33 39.11 -6.68 -3.48
CA TYR A 33 37.89 -7.07 -4.19
C TYR A 33 36.69 -7.22 -3.24
N ILE A 34 36.88 -7.85 -2.07
CA ILE A 34 35.84 -7.96 -1.04
C ILE A 34 35.40 -6.57 -0.57
N LYS A 35 36.35 -5.66 -0.32
CA LYS A 35 36.04 -4.29 0.09
C LYS A 35 35.27 -3.51 -0.99
N GLN A 36 35.59 -3.74 -2.27
CA GLN A 36 34.83 -3.16 -3.38
C GLN A 36 33.40 -3.70 -3.44
N LEU A 37 33.21 -5.01 -3.24
CA LEU A 37 31.89 -5.65 -3.16
C LEU A 37 31.08 -5.10 -1.99
N GLU A 38 31.67 -4.99 -0.80
CA GLU A 38 30.99 -4.43 0.38
C GLU A 38 30.54 -2.98 0.16
N ASN A 39 31.39 -2.16 -0.48
CA ASN A 39 31.03 -0.79 -0.83
C ASN A 39 29.88 -0.74 -1.84
N LYS A 40 29.88 -1.64 -2.83
CA LYS A 40 28.79 -1.75 -3.80
C LYS A 40 27.48 -2.22 -3.15
N ILE A 41 27.54 -3.23 -2.28
CA ILE A 41 26.36 -3.68 -1.52
C ILE A 41 25.82 -2.54 -0.67
N ARG A 42 26.69 -1.74 -0.03
CA ARG A 42 26.29 -0.58 0.76
C ARG A 42 25.65 0.51 -0.10
N SER A 43 26.21 0.83 -1.27
CA SER A 43 25.61 1.81 -2.18
C SER A 43 24.26 1.34 -2.72
N ASP A 44 24.19 0.09 -3.15
CA ASP A 44 22.97 -0.50 -3.71
C ASP A 44 21.87 -0.58 -2.65
N SER A 45 22.22 -0.90 -1.40
CA SER A 45 21.28 -0.89 -0.27
C SER A 45 20.76 0.51 0.03
N ALA A 46 21.61 1.53 -0.07
CA ALA A 46 21.21 2.92 0.16
C ALA A 46 20.27 3.42 -0.95
N ILE A 47 20.60 3.13 -2.22
CA ILE A 47 19.76 3.48 -3.39
C ILE A 47 18.39 2.79 -3.29
N PHE A 48 18.37 1.50 -2.93
CA PHE A 48 17.13 0.76 -2.77
C PHE A 48 16.26 1.32 -1.64
N ALA A 49 16.86 1.71 -0.51
CA ALA A 49 16.13 2.32 0.59
C ALA A 49 15.52 3.68 0.20
N GLU A 50 16.26 4.51 -0.53
CA GLU A 50 15.80 5.80 -1.04
C GLU A 50 14.67 5.63 -2.06
N GLU A 51 14.80 4.68 -2.99
CA GLU A 51 13.75 4.37 -3.96
C GLU A 51 12.49 3.84 -3.29
N LEU A 52 12.62 2.95 -2.31
CA LEU A 52 11.49 2.43 -1.55
C LEU A 52 10.78 3.56 -0.79
N GLN A 53 11.55 4.51 -0.23
CA GLN A 53 10.99 5.67 0.45
C GLN A 53 10.23 6.57 -0.53
N ARG A 54 10.80 6.87 -1.70
CA ARG A 54 10.15 7.67 -2.75
C ARG A 54 8.84 7.04 -3.22
N VAL A 55 8.84 5.74 -3.49
CA VAL A 55 7.65 4.99 -3.91
C VAL A 55 6.59 4.99 -2.81
N LYS A 56 7.00 4.89 -1.54
CA LYS A 56 6.08 4.94 -0.40
C LYS A 56 5.46 6.33 -0.24
N GLU A 57 6.25 7.40 -0.39
CA GLU A 57 5.77 8.78 -0.34
C GLU A 57 4.80 9.08 -1.49
N GLU A 58 5.13 8.64 -2.71
CA GLU A 58 4.25 8.76 -3.87
C GLU A 58 2.93 7.99 -3.65
N SER A 59 3.02 6.73 -3.21
CA SER A 59 1.85 5.91 -2.89
C SER A 59 0.99 6.57 -1.81
N GLN A 60 1.61 7.10 -0.76
CA GLN A 60 0.89 7.79 0.32
C GLN A 60 0.21 9.07 -0.20
N SER A 61 0.88 9.85 -1.04
CA SER A 61 0.29 11.06 -1.63
C SER A 61 -0.92 10.76 -2.51
N ILE A 62 -0.89 9.64 -3.24
CA ILE A 62 -2.02 9.16 -4.03
C ILE A 62 -3.17 8.77 -3.09
N ILE A 63 -2.91 8.00 -2.04
CA ILE A 63 -3.93 7.63 -1.05
C ILE A 63 -4.52 8.85 -0.35
N ASP A 64 -3.69 9.82 0.04
CA ASP A 64 -4.14 11.05 0.69
C ASP A 64 -5.02 11.89 -0.26
N SER A 65 -4.65 11.98 -1.54
CA SER A 65 -5.46 12.67 -2.55
C SER A 65 -6.81 11.96 -2.78
N LEU A 66 -6.81 10.63 -2.83
CA LEU A 66 -8.03 9.83 -2.95
C LEU A 66 -8.89 9.95 -1.71
N GLN A 67 -8.31 9.94 -0.51
CA GLN A 67 -9.04 10.12 0.75
C GLN A 67 -9.60 11.54 0.92
N SER A 68 -8.98 12.54 0.28
CA SER A 68 -9.52 13.91 0.25
C SER A 68 -10.70 14.05 -0.71
N ASN A 69 -10.70 13.30 -1.81
CA ASN A 69 -11.74 13.32 -2.85
C ASN A 69 -12.88 12.32 -2.62
N CYS A 70 -12.60 11.17 -2.01
CA CYS A 70 -13.59 10.30 -1.42
C CYS A 70 -14.07 11.01 -0.16
N GLY A 71 -15.16 11.77 -0.29
CA GLY A 71 -15.81 12.48 0.80
C GLY A 71 -15.72 11.65 2.06
N LYS A 72 -14.98 12.18 3.05
CA LYS A 72 -14.83 11.63 4.40
C LYS A 72 -16.10 10.88 4.73
N SER A 73 -16.01 9.61 5.10
CA SER A 73 -17.13 8.81 5.61
C SER A 73 -17.88 9.67 6.63
N GLN A 74 -18.90 10.33 6.10
CA GLN A 74 -19.46 11.51 6.71
C GLN A 74 -20.37 10.92 7.76
N LYS A 75 -19.94 11.03 9.02
CA LYS A 75 -20.66 10.48 10.18
C LYS A 75 -22.15 10.69 9.95
N SER A 76 -22.93 9.59 9.93
CA SER A 76 -24.39 9.62 9.88
C SER A 76 -24.87 10.71 10.82
N GLY A 77 -25.39 11.76 10.22
CA GLY A 77 -25.53 13.08 10.79
C GLY A 77 -26.69 13.74 10.08
N ASN A 78 -27.39 14.63 10.77
CA ASN A 78 -28.66 15.16 10.30
C ASN A 78 -28.47 16.08 9.08
N TYR A 79 -28.34 15.50 7.89
CA TYR A 79 -28.18 16.20 6.62
C TYR A 79 -29.50 16.78 6.12
N ALA A 80 -29.41 17.87 5.35
CA ALA A 80 -30.58 18.43 4.64
C ALA A 80 -30.98 17.58 3.42
N TYR A 81 -30.03 16.90 2.78
CA TYR A 81 -30.25 16.12 1.56
C TYR A 81 -29.67 14.72 1.71
N TYR A 82 -30.42 13.70 1.29
CA TYR A 82 -29.97 12.31 1.26
C TYR A 82 -30.15 11.70 -0.11
N VAL A 83 -29.17 10.94 -0.58
CA VAL A 83 -29.28 10.20 -1.84
C VAL A 83 -29.89 8.84 -1.55
N ILE A 84 -31.12 8.61 -2.00
CA ILE A 84 -31.90 7.40 -1.76
C ILE A 84 -31.74 6.44 -2.94
N THR A 85 -31.47 5.18 -2.65
CA THR A 85 -31.32 4.10 -3.65
C THR A 85 -32.42 3.06 -3.58
N GLY A 86 -33.31 3.15 -2.59
CA GLY A 86 -34.49 2.29 -2.46
C GLY A 86 -35.40 2.74 -1.31
N ALA A 87 -36.68 2.36 -1.38
CA ALA A 87 -37.66 2.60 -0.33
C ALA A 87 -38.55 1.37 -0.16
N PHE A 88 -38.73 0.91 1.07
CA PHE A 88 -39.40 -0.35 1.36
C PHE A 88 -40.39 -0.18 2.51
N MET A 89 -41.61 -0.71 2.39
CA MET A 89 -42.53 -0.81 3.53
C MET A 89 -42.09 -1.89 4.52
N GLU A 90 -41.62 -3.04 4.00
CA GLU A 90 -41.18 -4.17 4.81
C GLU A 90 -39.78 -3.92 5.40
N PRO A 91 -39.62 -3.85 6.73
CA PRO A 91 -38.32 -3.56 7.35
C PRO A 91 -37.21 -4.53 6.96
N ALA A 92 -37.52 -5.83 6.88
CA ALA A 92 -36.54 -6.84 6.52
C ALA A 92 -35.96 -6.64 5.10
N ASN A 93 -36.76 -6.05 4.19
CA ASN A 93 -36.28 -5.72 2.84
C ASN A 93 -35.36 -4.50 2.85
N ALA A 94 -35.67 -3.47 3.64
CA ALA A 94 -34.80 -2.31 3.83
C ALA A 94 -33.45 -2.73 4.44
N ASP A 95 -33.47 -3.56 5.48
CA ASP A 95 -32.25 -4.00 6.17
C ASP A 95 -31.37 -4.86 5.25
N ARG A 96 -31.96 -5.78 4.47
CA ARG A 96 -31.22 -6.58 3.47
C ARG A 96 -30.62 -5.69 2.39
N TYR A 97 -31.35 -4.69 1.92
CA TYR A 97 -30.86 -3.78 0.88
C TYR A 97 -29.75 -2.85 1.41
N LYS A 98 -29.89 -2.34 2.64
CA LYS A 98 -28.83 -1.60 3.35
C LYS A 98 -27.57 -2.44 3.43
N ALA A 99 -27.66 -3.69 3.90
CA ALA A 99 -26.50 -4.59 4.00
C ALA A 99 -25.83 -4.84 2.63
N LYS A 100 -26.61 -4.90 1.55
CA LYS A 100 -26.07 -4.97 0.18
C LYS A 100 -25.28 -3.70 -0.17
N MET A 101 -25.80 -2.52 0.14
CA MET A 101 -25.10 -1.25 -0.12
C MET A 101 -23.82 -1.14 0.73
N ASP A 102 -23.86 -1.55 2.00
CA ASP A 102 -22.67 -1.60 2.86
C ASP A 102 -21.60 -2.54 2.29
N ALA A 103 -22.00 -3.72 1.80
CA ALA A 103 -21.08 -4.67 1.16
C ALA A 103 -20.47 -4.14 -0.14
N MET A 104 -21.13 -3.19 -0.81
CA MET A 104 -20.59 -2.49 -1.99
C MET A 104 -19.64 -1.34 -1.61
N GLY A 105 -19.41 -1.09 -0.32
CA GLY A 105 -18.49 -0.08 0.18
C GLY A 105 -19.14 1.27 0.47
N TYR A 106 -20.46 1.39 0.36
CA TYR A 106 -21.17 2.61 0.78
C TYR A 106 -21.37 2.61 2.29
N THR A 107 -21.46 3.81 2.89
CA THR A 107 -21.94 3.94 4.27
C THR A 107 -23.45 4.12 4.23
N ALA A 108 -24.19 3.01 4.15
CA ALA A 108 -25.63 3.09 3.97
C ALA A 108 -26.38 3.28 5.29
N GLU A 109 -27.45 4.08 5.24
CA GLU A 109 -28.31 4.37 6.38
C GLU A 109 -29.79 4.22 6.02
N ILE A 110 -30.61 3.92 7.02
CA ILE A 110 -32.06 3.87 6.87
C ILE A 110 -32.65 5.16 7.39
N ILE A 111 -33.50 5.78 6.58
CA ILE A 111 -34.20 7.03 6.86
C ILE A 111 -35.69 6.73 6.83
N ASP A 112 -36.39 7.16 7.87
CA ASP A 112 -37.85 7.06 7.90
C ASP A 112 -38.44 8.05 6.89
N GLY A 113 -39.13 7.49 5.91
CA GLY A 113 -39.87 8.20 4.87
C GLY A 113 -41.34 8.38 5.20
N PRO A 114 -42.09 9.09 4.35
CA PRO A 114 -43.51 9.25 4.52
C PRO A 114 -44.24 7.89 4.41
N PHE A 115 -45.43 7.79 4.98
CA PHE A 115 -46.31 6.62 4.88
C PHE A 115 -45.69 5.29 5.38
N GLY A 116 -44.74 5.37 6.33
CA GLY A 116 -44.11 4.18 6.92
C GLY A 116 -43.08 3.51 6.03
N TYR A 117 -42.68 4.13 4.92
CA TYR A 117 -41.57 3.63 4.12
C TYR A 117 -40.24 3.83 4.84
N ARG A 118 -39.39 2.81 4.79
CA ARG A 118 -37.99 2.87 5.20
C ARG A 118 -37.14 3.05 3.95
N MET A 119 -36.54 4.22 3.82
CA MET A 119 -35.69 4.59 2.68
C MET A 119 -34.24 4.25 2.99
N VAL A 120 -33.54 3.65 2.03
CA VAL A 120 -32.11 3.34 2.14
C VAL A 120 -31.33 4.42 1.43
N SER A 121 -30.50 5.14 2.17
CA SER A 121 -29.58 6.14 1.65
C SER A 121 -28.15 5.63 1.62
N VAL A 122 -27.37 6.08 0.63
CA VAL A 122 -25.93 5.78 0.49
C VAL A 122 -25.04 6.99 0.81
N GLY A 123 -25.63 8.07 1.30
CA GLY A 123 -24.93 9.28 1.71
C GLY A 123 -25.86 10.49 1.84
N GLY A 124 -25.48 11.41 2.73
CA GLY A 124 -26.14 12.70 2.91
C GLY A 124 -25.17 13.88 2.74
N SER A 125 -25.73 15.05 2.43
CA SER A 125 -25.01 16.32 2.35
C SER A 125 -25.92 17.48 2.76
N ASN A 126 -25.31 18.58 3.20
CA ASN A 126 -26.01 19.86 3.41
C ASN A 126 -26.00 20.76 2.16
N ASN A 127 -25.44 20.28 1.05
CA ASN A 127 -25.38 20.97 -0.24
C ASN A 127 -26.14 20.17 -1.30
N LEU A 128 -27.16 20.79 -1.90
CA LEU A 128 -27.99 20.15 -2.91
C LEU A 128 -27.20 19.72 -4.16
N ASN A 129 -26.24 20.54 -4.61
CA ASN A 129 -25.45 20.23 -5.81
C ASN A 129 -24.55 19.01 -5.58
N GLU A 130 -23.99 18.87 -4.37
CA GLU A 130 -23.22 17.69 -3.99
C GLU A 130 -24.11 16.44 -4.00
N ALA A 131 -25.30 16.51 -3.39
CA ALA A 131 -26.25 15.40 -3.40
C ALA A 131 -26.69 15.00 -4.84
N ILE A 132 -26.91 15.97 -5.73
CA ILE A 132 -27.25 15.73 -7.14
C ILE A 132 -26.10 15.03 -7.88
N ASN A 133 -24.86 15.49 -7.68
CA ASN A 133 -23.70 14.87 -8.31
C ASN A 133 -23.53 13.42 -7.84
N THR A 134 -23.64 13.18 -6.54
CA THR A 134 -23.61 11.82 -5.98
C THR A 134 -24.75 10.97 -6.53
N MET A 135 -25.98 11.50 -6.61
CA MET A 135 -27.12 10.79 -7.21
C MET A 135 -26.83 10.38 -8.66
N ASN A 136 -26.24 11.25 -9.48
CA ASN A 136 -25.91 10.93 -10.87
C ASN A 136 -24.86 9.81 -10.97
N THR A 137 -23.84 9.82 -10.12
CA THR A 137 -22.86 8.72 -10.03
C THR A 137 -23.54 7.40 -9.67
N ILE A 138 -24.44 7.42 -8.69
CA ILE A 138 -25.20 6.24 -8.24
C ILE A 138 -26.16 5.73 -9.33
N ARG A 139 -26.79 6.61 -10.10
CA ARG A 139 -27.66 6.23 -11.23
C ARG A 139 -26.93 5.43 -12.30
N ASN A 140 -25.66 5.76 -12.52
CA ASN A 140 -24.84 5.10 -13.54
C ASN A 140 -24.18 3.80 -13.05
N SER A 141 -24.08 3.58 -11.73
CA SER A 141 -23.28 2.49 -11.16
C SER A 141 -24.06 1.49 -10.31
N VAL A 142 -25.19 1.91 -9.71
CA VAL A 142 -25.95 1.10 -8.74
C VAL A 142 -27.39 0.95 -9.17
N THR A 143 -28.11 2.06 -9.38
CA THR A 143 -29.54 2.02 -9.75
C THR A 143 -29.99 3.33 -10.40
N GLU A 144 -30.50 3.23 -11.63
CA GLU A 144 -31.04 4.35 -12.41
C GLU A 144 -32.17 5.12 -11.67
N ASN A 145 -32.83 4.45 -10.73
CA ASN A 145 -33.98 4.98 -10.00
C ASN A 145 -33.61 5.79 -8.77
N ALA A 146 -32.32 6.05 -8.49
CA ALA A 146 -31.92 6.84 -7.32
C ALA A 146 -32.51 8.26 -7.34
N TRP A 147 -32.78 8.85 -6.18
CA TRP A 147 -33.32 10.21 -6.05
C TRP A 147 -32.75 10.94 -4.83
N VAL A 148 -32.86 12.26 -4.81
CA VAL A 148 -32.53 13.07 -3.62
C VAL A 148 -33.78 13.26 -2.76
N TYR A 149 -33.67 12.91 -1.49
CA TYR A 149 -34.66 13.21 -0.46
C TYR A 149 -34.25 14.45 0.32
N VAL A 150 -35.15 15.43 0.40
CA VAL A 150 -34.96 16.65 1.19
C VAL A 150 -35.58 16.43 2.57
N LYS A 151 -34.73 16.37 3.59
CA LYS A 151 -35.17 16.26 4.99
C LYS A 151 -35.51 17.66 5.49
N LYS A 152 -36.77 17.85 5.89
CA LYS A 152 -37.27 19.09 6.49
C LYS A 152 -36.91 19.19 7.96
#